data_AF-A0A9D1C0L6-F1
#
_entry.id   AF-A0A9D1C0L6-F1
#
_cell.length_a   1.000
_cell.length_b   1.000
_cell.length_c   1.000
_cell.angle_alpha   90.00
_cell.angle_beta   90.00
_cell.angle_gamma   90.00
#
_symmetry.space_group_name_H-M   'P 1'
#
loop_
_entity.id
_entity.type
_entity.pdbx_description
1 polymer ?
#
loop_
_entity_poly.entity_id
_entity_poly.type
_entity_poly.pdbx_seq_one_letter_code
_entity_poly.pdbx_strand_id
1 'polypeptide(L)'
;LATARPDIANQLRFRKEEELKKGLISLTGKDKVTDGSVKVLTSCPACQQGLNRYEDSTGLDTDYIVVELMKNRYGDKWNREFAKKLEEGGVEKVLL
;
A
#
# COMPACT_ATOMS: atom_id res chain seq x y z
N LEU A 1 -12.77 12.79 8.54
CA LEU A 1 -11.74 13.11 9.56
C LEU A 1 -10.92 14.36 9.21
N ALA A 2 -10.32 14.43 8.01
CA ALA A 2 -9.47 15.56 7.62
C ALA A 2 -10.16 16.94 7.58
N THR A 3 -11.49 16.98 7.33
CA THR A 3 -12.28 18.21 7.25
C THR A 3 -12.76 18.73 8.60
N ALA A 4 -12.95 17.86 9.58
CA ALA A 4 -13.50 18.25 10.90
C ALA A 4 -12.43 18.79 11.85
N ARG A 5 -11.18 18.28 11.77
CA ARG A 5 -10.03 18.70 12.59
C ARG A 5 -8.74 18.71 11.76
N PRO A 6 -8.52 19.75 10.94
CA PRO A 6 -7.36 19.80 10.04
C PRO A 6 -6.03 19.89 10.80
N ASP A 7 -6.02 20.52 11.97
CA ASP A 7 -4.87 20.62 12.88
C ASP A 7 -4.36 19.24 13.32
N ILE A 8 -5.26 18.39 13.82
CA ILE A 8 -4.93 17.02 14.25
C ILE A 8 -4.51 16.18 13.03
N ALA A 9 -5.21 16.31 11.91
CA ALA A 9 -4.89 15.57 10.70
C ALA A 9 -3.49 15.88 10.18
N ASN A 10 -3.06 17.14 10.24
CA ASN A 10 -1.71 17.55 9.83
C ASN A 10 -0.63 17.05 10.80
N GLN A 11 -0.88 17.11 12.11
CA GLN A 11 0.06 16.54 13.10
C GLN A 11 0.23 15.02 12.93
N LEU A 12 -0.88 14.29 12.73
CA LEU A 12 -0.82 12.85 12.48
C LEU A 12 -0.05 12.54 11.19
N ARG A 13 -0.21 13.36 10.16
CA ARG A 13 0.53 13.19 8.90
C ARG A 13 2.02 13.36 9.11
N PHE A 14 2.44 14.43 9.77
CA PHE A 14 3.85 14.71 10.06
C PHE A 14 4.47 13.60 10.89
N ARG A 15 3.80 13.20 11.98
CA ARG A 15 4.27 12.10 12.84
C ARG A 15 4.40 10.78 12.07
N LYS A 16 3.47 10.48 11.16
CA LYS A 16 3.56 9.27 10.33
C LYS A 16 4.77 9.32 9.39
N GLU A 17 5.06 10.46 8.78
CA GLU A 17 6.23 10.64 7.92
C GLU A 17 7.53 10.43 8.71
N GLU A 18 7.65 11.02 9.90
CA GLU A 18 8.82 10.84 10.77
C GLU A 18 9.06 9.38 11.13
N GLU A 19 8.00 8.64 11.49
CA GLU A 19 8.12 7.21 11.81
C GLU A 19 8.51 6.37 10.59
N LEU A 20 8.00 6.70 9.40
CA LEU A 20 8.40 6.02 8.16
C LEU A 20 9.88 6.27 7.85
N LYS A 21 10.35 7.52 7.96
CA LYS A 21 11.77 7.87 7.76
C LYS A 21 12.69 7.17 8.75
N LYS A 22 12.30 7.09 10.03
CA LYS A 22 13.04 6.32 11.04
C LYS A 22 13.15 4.85 10.67
N GLY A 23 12.04 4.24 10.23
CA GLY A 23 12.03 2.86 9.74
C GLY A 23 12.96 2.66 8.55
N LEU A 24 12.96 3.60 7.59
CA LEU A 24 13.85 3.56 6.43
C LEU A 24 15.32 3.69 6.81
N ILE A 25 15.68 4.60 7.72
CA ILE A 25 17.05 4.74 8.21
C ILE A 25 17.49 3.45 8.89
N SER A 26 16.63 2.83 9.69
CA SER A 26 16.94 1.55 10.34
C SER A 26 17.13 0.40 9.34
N LEU A 27 16.44 0.42 8.21
CA LEU A 27 16.47 -0.67 7.22
C LEU A 27 17.57 -0.49 6.16
N THR A 28 17.80 0.74 5.73
CA THR A 28 18.63 1.07 4.56
C THR A 28 19.75 2.06 4.85
N GLY A 29 19.77 2.69 6.04
CA GLY A 29 20.69 3.77 6.40
C GLY A 29 20.35 5.14 5.78
N LYS A 30 19.24 5.24 5.03
CA LYS A 30 18.79 6.44 4.34
C LYS A 30 17.34 6.76 4.74
N ASP A 31 16.97 8.04 4.71
CA ASP A 31 15.60 8.51 4.99
C ASP A 31 14.69 8.52 3.75
N LYS A 32 15.28 8.32 2.56
CA LYS A 32 14.58 8.21 1.29
C LYS A 32 15.18 7.12 0.40
N VAL A 33 14.31 6.36 -0.26
CA VAL A 33 14.64 5.29 -1.21
C VAL A 33 14.46 5.82 -2.65
N THR A 34 15.23 5.31 -3.61
CA THR A 34 15.19 5.79 -5.02
C THR A 34 15.09 4.67 -6.04
N ASP A 35 15.19 3.42 -5.61
CA ASP A 35 15.30 2.22 -6.44
C ASP A 35 14.14 1.24 -6.26
N GLY A 36 13.09 1.63 -5.51
CA GLY A 36 11.96 0.76 -5.20
C GLY A 36 12.32 -0.43 -4.31
N SER A 37 13.46 -0.38 -3.59
CA SER A 37 13.94 -1.49 -2.76
C SER A 37 13.13 -1.73 -1.48
N VAL A 38 12.27 -0.78 -1.08
CA VAL A 38 11.49 -0.88 0.16
C VAL A 38 10.02 -0.67 -0.11
N LYS A 39 9.21 -1.58 0.46
CA LYS A 39 7.76 -1.58 0.35
C LYS A 39 7.12 -1.73 1.73
N VAL A 40 6.06 -0.97 1.99
CA VAL A 40 5.19 -1.11 3.16
C VAL A 40 3.96 -1.91 2.77
N LEU A 41 3.64 -2.95 3.55
CA LEU A 41 2.46 -3.79 3.33
C LEU A 41 1.35 -3.43 4.31
N THR A 42 0.12 -3.31 3.80
CA THR A 42 -1.06 -3.06 4.63
C THR A 42 -2.25 -3.94 4.26
N SER A 43 -3.14 -4.16 5.21
CA SER A 43 -4.41 -4.88 5.02
C SER A 43 -5.62 -3.93 5.06
N CYS A 44 -5.41 -2.62 5.09
CA CYS A 44 -6.49 -1.64 5.10
C CYS A 44 -6.47 -0.80 3.81
N PRO A 45 -7.49 -0.90 2.93
CA PRO A 45 -7.51 -0.17 1.65
C PRO A 45 -7.42 1.36 1.83
N ALA A 46 -8.08 1.90 2.85
CA ALA A 46 -8.01 3.33 3.17
C ALA A 46 -6.60 3.74 3.64
N CYS A 47 -5.91 2.87 4.39
CA CYS A 47 -4.53 3.10 4.78
C CYS A 47 -3.58 3.05 3.59
N GLN A 48 -3.77 2.12 2.64
CA GLN A 48 -2.95 2.05 1.43
C GLN A 48 -3.01 3.37 0.66
N GLN A 49 -4.22 3.87 0.39
CA GLN A 49 -4.39 5.18 -0.25
C GLN A 49 -3.77 6.33 0.56
N GLY A 50 -3.84 6.26 1.89
CA GLY A 50 -3.22 7.25 2.77
C GLY A 50 -1.69 7.21 2.77
N LEU A 51 -1.11 6.00 2.74
CA LEU A 51 0.32 5.75 2.77
C LEU A 51 1.00 6.11 1.44
N ASN A 52 0.33 5.92 0.31
CA ASN A 52 0.83 6.35 -1.00
C ASN A 52 1.18 7.86 -1.05
N ARG A 53 0.58 8.67 -0.17
CA ARG A 53 0.89 10.11 -0.09
C ARG A 53 2.30 10.42 0.38
N TYR A 54 2.99 9.45 0.99
CA TYR A 54 4.36 9.64 1.49
C TYR A 54 5.43 9.23 0.48
N GLU A 55 5.05 8.66 -0.67
CA GLU A 55 5.96 8.19 -1.71
C GLU A 55 6.92 9.31 -2.15
N ASP A 56 6.44 10.53 -2.41
CA ASP A 56 7.30 11.66 -2.80
C ASP A 56 8.37 11.99 -1.74
N SER A 57 8.00 11.88 -0.46
CA SER A 57 8.85 12.26 0.68
C SER A 57 9.83 11.17 1.12
N THR A 58 9.53 9.91 0.84
CA THR A 58 10.26 8.73 1.39
C THR A 58 10.71 7.74 0.31
N GLY A 59 10.14 7.79 -0.88
CA GLY A 59 10.41 6.89 -2.01
C GLY A 59 10.07 5.43 -1.75
N LEU A 60 9.31 5.13 -0.70
CA LEU A 60 8.83 3.79 -0.41
C LEU A 60 7.57 3.49 -1.21
N ASP A 61 7.43 2.23 -1.62
CA ASP A 61 6.20 1.73 -2.22
C ASP A 61 5.22 1.30 -1.13
N THR A 62 3.91 1.30 -1.43
CA THR A 62 2.91 0.67 -0.57
C THR A 62 2.05 -0.31 -1.35
N ASP A 63 1.91 -1.54 -0.87
CA ASP A 63 1.03 -2.54 -1.47
C ASP A 63 0.14 -3.22 -0.42
N TYR A 64 -0.88 -3.92 -0.91
CA TYR A 64 -1.79 -4.67 -0.08
C TYR A 64 -1.23 -6.07 0.19
N ILE A 65 -1.23 -6.51 1.45
CA ILE A 65 -0.59 -7.77 1.86
C ILE A 65 -1.11 -8.98 1.06
N VAL A 66 -2.41 -9.01 0.75
CA VAL A 66 -2.99 -10.12 -0.04
C VAL A 66 -2.46 -10.11 -1.47
N VAL A 67 -2.28 -8.93 -2.08
CA VAL A 67 -1.73 -8.82 -3.45
C VAL A 67 -0.30 -9.33 -3.50
N GLU A 68 0.52 -8.95 -2.52
CA GLU A 68 1.92 -9.39 -2.43
C GLU A 68 2.01 -10.92 -2.24
N LEU A 69 1.18 -11.49 -1.36
CA LEU A 69 1.11 -12.93 -1.16
C LEU A 69 0.69 -13.68 -2.43
N MET A 70 -0.28 -13.14 -3.17
CA MET A 70 -0.73 -13.76 -4.42
C MET A 70 0.34 -13.71 -5.50
N LYS A 71 1.05 -12.58 -5.67
CA LYS A 71 2.20 -12.48 -6.58
C LYS A 71 3.30 -13.48 -6.21
N ASN A 72 3.66 -13.57 -4.93
CA ASN A 72 4.71 -14.47 -4.46
C ASN A 72 4.35 -15.96 -4.63
N ARG A 73 3.07 -16.32 -4.49
CA ARG A 73 2.63 -17.72 -4.55
C ARG A 73 2.23 -18.17 -5.96
N TYR A 74 1.67 -17.28 -6.76
CA TYR A 74 1.03 -17.60 -8.04
C TYR A 74 1.62 -16.83 -9.24
N GLY A 75 2.66 -16.02 -9.02
CA GLY A 75 3.33 -15.23 -10.05
C GLY A 75 2.56 -13.97 -10.46
N ASP A 76 3.18 -13.11 -11.28
CA ASP A 76 2.61 -11.80 -11.63
C ASP A 76 1.29 -11.85 -12.42
N LYS A 77 1.01 -12.99 -13.08
CA LYS A 77 -0.20 -13.21 -13.86
C LYS A 77 -1.38 -13.75 -13.04
N TRP A 78 -1.22 -13.89 -11.72
CA TRP A 78 -2.20 -14.50 -10.83
C TRP A 78 -3.61 -13.91 -10.98
N ASN A 79 -3.71 -12.59 -11.15
CA ASN A 79 -4.99 -11.88 -11.21
C ASN A 79 -5.77 -12.25 -12.48
N ARG A 80 -5.08 -12.34 -13.61
CA ARG A 80 -5.67 -12.70 -14.90
C ARG A 80 -6.08 -14.15 -14.94
N GLU A 81 -5.23 -15.03 -14.42
CA GLU A 81 -5.53 -16.46 -14.31
C GLU A 81 -6.69 -16.72 -13.36
N PHE A 82 -6.77 -15.98 -12.26
CA PHE A 82 -7.88 -16.03 -11.32
C PHE A 82 -9.19 -15.55 -11.98
N ALA A 83 -9.17 -14.42 -12.68
CA ALA A 83 -10.35 -13.91 -13.39
C ALA A 83 -10.87 -14.89 -14.45
N LYS A 84 -9.96 -15.48 -15.25
CA LYS A 84 -10.34 -16.48 -16.26
C LYS A 84 -11.05 -17.70 -15.65
N LYS A 85 -10.54 -18.20 -14.51
CA LYS A 85 -11.17 -19.32 -13.79
C LYS A 85 -12.56 -18.97 -13.26
N LEU A 86 -12.77 -17.73 -12.81
CA LEU A 86 -14.08 -17.25 -12.35
C LEU A 86 -15.07 -17.15 -13.52
N GLU A 87 -14.65 -16.63 -14.66
CA GLU A 87 -15.48 -16.53 -15.88
C GLU A 87 -15.94 -17.90 -16.37
N GLU A 88 -15.04 -18.90 -16.37
CA GLU A 88 -15.36 -20.29 -16.72
C GLU A 88 -16.35 -20.95 -15.73
N GLY A 89 -16.29 -20.58 -14.44
CA GLY A 89 -17.14 -21.12 -13.38
C GLY A 89 -18.52 -20.46 -13.24
N GLY A 90 -18.75 -19.35 -13.96
CA GLY A 90 -19.96 -18.54 -13.85
C GLY A 90 -19.92 -17.58 -12.65
N VAL A 91 -19.99 -16.27 -12.92
CA VAL A 91 -20.05 -15.23 -11.89
C VAL A 91 -21.47 -14.71 -11.77
N GLU A 92 -22.08 -14.88 -10.60
CA GLU A 92 -23.38 -14.27 -10.29
C GLU A 92 -23.19 -12.77 -9.99
N LYS A 93 -23.90 -11.92 -10.75
CA LYS A 93 -23.82 -10.46 -10.59
C LYS A 93 -24.92 -9.99 -9.65
N VAL A 94 -24.54 -9.39 -8.53
CA VAL A 94 -25.46 -8.64 -7.68
C VAL A 94 -25.46 -7.19 -8.18
N LEU A 95 -26.57 -6.76 -8.77
CA LEU A 95 -26.79 -5.36 -9.14
C LEU A 95 -27.36 -4.63 -7.91
N LEU A 96 -26.61 -3.65 -7.40
CA LEU A 96 -27.02 -2.72 -6.34
C LEU A 96 -27.43 -1.37 -6.94
#